data_AF-A0A0F9NQ03-F1
#
_entry.id   AF-A0A0F9NQ03-F1
#
_cell.length_a   1.000
_cell.length_b   1.000
_cell.length_c   1.000
_cell.angle_alpha   90.00
_cell.angle_beta   90.00
_cell.angle_gamma   90.00
#
_symmetry.space_group_name_H-M   'P 1'
#
loop_
_entity.id
_entity.type
_entity.pdbx_description
1 polymer ?
#
loop_
_entity_poly.entity_id
_entity_poly.type
_entity_poly.pdbx_seq_one_letter_code
_entity_poly.pdbx_strand_id
1 'polypeptide(L)'
;MTNWRIKDTALRGILERNDDDDNEIESVANTKKELIPHLKTALHFKALSPDVVAEMDRSTTFHSFNRALDKVFGFADRNLIWIELN
;
A
#
# COMPACT_ATOMS: atom_id res chain seq x y z
N MET A 1 26.21 2.54 1.74
CA MET A 1 25.13 1.63 1.33
C MET A 1 24.10 1.65 2.43
N THR A 2 22.96 2.29 2.21
CA THR A 2 21.97 2.49 3.29
C THR A 2 21.01 1.30 3.30
N ASN A 3 21.28 0.35 4.20
CA ASN A 3 20.40 -0.78 4.50
C ASN A 3 19.15 -0.25 5.20
N TRP A 4 18.12 0.14 4.44
CA TRP A 4 16.83 0.48 5.00
C TRP A 4 16.01 -0.80 5.18
N ARG A 5 16.04 -1.37 6.39
CA ARG A 5 15.10 -2.42 6.82
C ARG A 5 14.05 -1.73 7.71
N ILE A 6 12.88 -1.39 7.19
CA ILE A 6 11.85 -0.62 7.94
C ILE A 6 10.51 -1.34 7.88
N LYS A 7 10.14 -2.02 8.98
CA LYS A 7 8.81 -2.60 9.17
C LYS A 7 7.74 -1.49 9.15
N ASP A 8 6.93 -1.45 8.11
CA ASP A 8 5.86 -0.47 7.96
C ASP A 8 4.56 -0.95 8.64
N THR A 9 4.51 -0.81 9.96
CA THR A 9 3.35 -1.20 10.77
C THR A 9 2.11 -0.34 10.49
N ALA A 10 2.29 0.88 10.00
CA ALA A 10 1.18 1.76 9.64
C ALA A 10 0.46 1.25 8.39
N LEU A 11 1.22 0.85 7.36
CA LEU A 11 0.67 0.24 6.16
C LEU A 11 -0.13 -1.04 6.47
N ARG A 12 0.41 -1.91 7.33
CA ARG A 12 -0.30 -3.12 7.77
C ARG A 12 -1.63 -2.78 8.47
N GLY A 13 -1.64 -1.81 9.39
CA GLY A 13 -2.85 -1.39 10.08
C GLY A 13 -3.89 -0.71 9.18
N ILE A 14 -3.48 -0.06 8.09
CA ILE A 14 -4.41 0.48 7.09
C ILE A 14 -5.14 -0.64 6.35
N LEU A 15 -4.40 -1.70 5.98
CA LEU A 15 -4.95 -2.84 5.25
C LEU A 15 -5.87 -3.71 6.13
N GLU A 16 -5.47 -3.98 7.37
CA GLU A 16 -6.25 -4.82 8.29
C GLU A 16 -7.56 -4.18 8.78
N ARG A 17 -7.66 -2.84 8.83
CA ARG A 17 -8.85 -2.14 9.36
C ARG A 17 -9.98 -1.93 8.36
N ASN A 18 -9.69 -2.06 7.06
CA ASN A 18 -10.62 -1.74 5.97
C ASN A 18 -10.87 -2.98 5.10
N ASP A 19 -10.90 -4.15 5.72
CA ASP A 19 -11.21 -5.44 5.10
C ASP A 19 -12.67 -5.80 5.44
N ASP A 20 -13.60 -5.20 4.70
CA ASP A 20 -15.04 -5.48 4.79
C ASP A 20 -15.55 -5.97 3.43
N ASP A 21 -15.64 -7.29 3.30
CA ASP A 21 -16.07 -7.98 2.08
C ASP A 21 -17.52 -7.66 1.68
N ASP A 22 -18.37 -7.24 2.63
CA ASP A 22 -19.78 -6.97 2.39
C ASP A 22 -20.03 -5.59 1.75
N ASN A 23 -19.02 -4.70 1.74
CA ASN A 23 -19.12 -3.36 1.16
C ASN A 23 -17.85 -2.92 0.43
N GLU A 24 -17.54 -3.65 -0.65
CA GLU A 24 -16.36 -3.48 -1.51
C GLU A 24 -16.05 -2.02 -1.88
N ILE A 25 -17.06 -1.24 -2.29
CA ILE A 25 -16.86 0.14 -2.75
C ILE A 25 -16.41 1.03 -1.59
N GLU A 26 -17.06 0.90 -0.43
CA GLU A 26 -16.73 1.68 0.77
C GLU A 26 -15.38 1.27 1.34
N SER A 27 -15.10 -0.04 1.39
CA SER A 27 -13.82 -0.59 1.82
C SER A 27 -12.67 -0.05 0.96
N VAL A 28 -12.78 -0.15 -0.38
CA VAL A 28 -11.78 0.38 -1.31
C VAL A 28 -11.62 1.90 -1.14
N ALA A 29 -12.71 2.65 -0.98
CA ALA A 29 -12.64 4.09 -0.76
C ALA A 29 -11.93 4.46 0.56
N ASN A 30 -12.20 3.74 1.64
CA ASN A 30 -11.60 3.99 2.95
C ASN A 30 -10.12 3.58 2.99
N THR A 31 -9.78 2.41 2.44
CA THR A 31 -8.37 1.99 2.33
C THR A 31 -7.55 2.99 1.55
N LYS A 32 -8.07 3.52 0.43
CA LYS A 32 -7.37 4.56 -0.35
C LYS A 32 -7.13 5.85 0.41
N LYS A 33 -8.13 6.33 1.16
CA LYS A 33 -8.03 7.59 1.92
C LYS A 33 -6.86 7.57 2.88
N GLU A 34 -6.51 6.40 3.42
CA GLU A 34 -5.40 6.25 4.35
C GLU A 34 -4.11 5.83 3.65
N LEU A 35 -4.20 4.90 2.69
CA LEU A 35 -3.05 4.32 2.00
C LEU A 35 -2.33 5.32 1.08
N ILE A 36 -3.07 6.12 0.32
CA ILE A 36 -2.45 7.05 -0.65
C ILE A 36 -1.61 8.12 0.06
N PRO A 37 -2.10 8.80 1.12
CA PRO A 37 -1.28 9.72 1.90
C PRO A 37 -0.06 9.04 2.53
N HIS A 38 -0.22 7.82 3.03
CA HIS A 38 0.87 7.05 3.60
C HIS A 38 1.98 6.79 2.59
N LEU A 39 1.65 6.28 1.39
CA LEU A 39 2.61 6.03 0.31
C LEU A 39 3.31 7.30 -0.19
N LYS A 40 2.64 8.46 -0.13
CA LYS A 40 3.21 9.75 -0.55
C LYS A 40 4.19 10.34 0.48
N THR A 41 3.99 10.05 1.77
CA THR A 41 4.75 10.65 2.88
C THR A 41 5.85 9.73 3.40
N ALA A 42 5.65 8.42 3.29
CA ALA A 42 6.61 7.39 3.70
C ALA A 42 7.90 7.48 2.88
N LEU A 43 9.03 7.74 3.55
CA LEU A 43 10.34 7.93 2.91
C LEU A 43 10.77 6.70 2.08
N HIS A 44 10.44 5.50 2.55
CA HIS A 44 10.75 4.22 1.90
C HIS A 44 9.91 3.94 0.65
N PHE A 45 8.76 4.61 0.48
CA PHE A 45 7.95 4.55 -0.73
C PHE A 45 8.21 5.71 -1.70
N LYS A 46 9.16 6.61 -1.40
CA LYS A 46 9.46 7.76 -2.27
C LYS A 46 9.87 7.37 -3.70
N ALA A 47 10.46 6.19 -3.88
CA ALA A 47 10.83 5.66 -5.20
C ALA A 47 9.74 4.79 -5.84
N LEU A 48 8.58 4.62 -5.19
CA LEU A 48 7.42 3.97 -5.79
C LEU A 48 6.96 4.79 -6.99
N SER A 49 6.67 4.11 -8.10
CA SER A 49 6.20 4.80 -9.30
C SER A 49 4.90 5.59 -9.00
N PRO A 50 4.82 6.88 -9.37
CA PRO A 50 3.59 7.65 -9.26
C PRO A 50 2.40 7.02 -9.98
N ASP A 51 2.65 6.23 -11.04
CA ASP A 51 1.61 5.54 -11.80
C ASP A 51 0.88 4.50 -10.94
N VAL A 52 1.58 3.85 -10.01
CA VAL A 52 0.98 2.87 -9.09
C VAL A 52 0.02 3.58 -8.14
N VAL A 53 0.41 4.77 -7.64
CA VAL A 53 -0.47 5.59 -6.79
C VAL A 53 -1.68 6.10 -7.57
N ALA A 54 -1.50 6.52 -8.83
CA ALA A 54 -2.60 6.94 -9.69
C ALA A 54 -3.54 5.79 -10.09
N GLU A 55 -3.04 4.56 -10.19
CA GLU A 55 -3.85 3.37 -10.44
C GLU A 55 -4.67 2.98 -9.21
N MET A 56 -4.08 3.04 -8.00
CA MET A 56 -4.83 2.93 -6.75
C MET A 56 -5.92 3.98 -6.68
N ASP A 57 -5.61 5.25 -6.92
CA ASP A 57 -6.57 6.36 -6.84
C ASP A 57 -7.76 6.16 -7.78
N ARG A 58 -7.54 5.62 -8.99
CA ARG A 58 -8.58 5.35 -10.00
C ARG A 58 -9.36 4.05 -9.79
N SER A 59 -8.94 3.16 -8.91
CA SER A 59 -9.59 1.85 -8.72
C SER A 59 -11.02 2.01 -8.17
N THR A 60 -11.99 1.20 -8.56
CA THR A 60 -13.35 1.29 -7.98
C THR A 60 -13.86 -0.04 -7.44
N THR A 61 -13.02 -1.07 -7.57
CA THR A 61 -13.29 -2.46 -7.20
C THR A 61 -12.07 -3.02 -6.48
N PHE A 62 -12.26 -4.03 -5.65
CA PHE A 62 -11.19 -4.81 -5.04
C PHE A 62 -10.26 -5.38 -6.10
N HIS A 63 -10.79 -5.86 -7.23
CA HIS A 63 -9.93 -6.42 -8.27
C HIS A 63 -8.93 -5.39 -8.84
N SER A 64 -9.39 -4.18 -9.16
CA SER A 64 -8.51 -3.11 -9.67
C SER A 64 -7.57 -2.60 -8.60
N PHE A 65 -8.06 -2.48 -7.36
CA PHE A 65 -7.29 -2.02 -6.22
C PHE A 65 -6.20 -3.01 -5.82
N ASN A 66 -6.51 -4.30 -5.76
CA ASN A 66 -5.59 -5.38 -5.42
C ASN A 66 -4.45 -5.50 -6.44
N ARG A 67 -4.73 -5.32 -7.74
CA ARG A 67 -3.66 -5.27 -8.76
C ARG A 67 -2.68 -4.11 -8.53
N ALA A 68 -3.16 -2.98 -8.03
CA ALA A 68 -2.30 -1.86 -7.70
C ALA A 68 -1.54 -2.10 -6.38
N LEU A 69 -2.18 -2.72 -5.38
CA LEU A 69 -1.54 -3.20 -4.15
C LEU A 69 -0.42 -4.21 -4.42
N ASP A 70 -0.61 -5.16 -5.33
CA ASP A 70 0.42 -6.14 -5.72
C ASP A 70 1.70 -5.44 -6.20
N LYS A 71 1.57 -4.30 -6.88
CA LYS A 71 2.72 -3.51 -7.33
C LYS A 71 3.41 -2.80 -6.16
N VAL A 72 2.65 -2.34 -5.16
CA VAL A 72 3.18 -1.79 -3.92
C VAL A 72 3.93 -2.87 -3.14
N PHE A 73 3.33 -4.05 -2.98
CA PHE A 73 3.96 -5.19 -2.30
C PHE A 73 5.22 -5.64 -3.01
N GLY A 74 5.18 -5.84 -4.33
CA GLY A 74 6.36 -6.20 -5.11
C GLY A 74 7.44 -5.12 -5.12
N PHE A 75 7.09 -3.83 -5.01
CA PHE A 75 8.09 -2.77 -4.78
C PHE A 75 8.73 -2.91 -3.41
N ALA A 76 7.91 -3.09 -2.38
CA ALA A 76 8.36 -3.12 -1.00
C ALA A 76 9.17 -4.40 -0.67
N ASP A 77 8.86 -5.54 -1.29
CA ASP A 77 9.68 -6.76 -1.25
C ASP A 77 11.06 -6.54 -1.88
N ARG A 78 11.09 -6.00 -3.12
CA ARG A 78 12.34 -5.72 -3.83
C ARG A 78 13.24 -4.73 -3.10
N ASN A 79 12.66 -3.83 -2.31
CA ASN A 79 13.36 -2.83 -1.53
C ASN A 79 13.54 -3.22 -0.05
N LEU A 80 13.21 -4.46 0.33
CA LEU A 80 13.38 -4.99 1.69
C LEU A 80 12.69 -4.13 2.77
N ILE A 81 11.57 -3.52 2.41
CA ILE A 81 10.77 -2.70 3.33
C ILE A 81 10.17 -3.62 4.40
N TRP A 82 9.59 -4.76 4.03
CA TRP A 82 8.80 -5.60 4.94
C TRP A 82 9.55 -6.47 5.95
N ILE A 83 10.89 -6.57 5.92
CA ILE A 83 11.59 -7.66 6.63
C ILE A 83 11.21 -7.69 8.13
N GLU A 84 10.55 -8.77 8.56
CA GLU A 84 10.43 -9.14 9.97
C GLU A 84 11.82 -9.49 10.50
N LEU A 85 12.23 -8.80 11.56
CA LEU A 85 13.30 -9.31 12.43
C LEU A 85 12.75 -10.58 13.09
N ASN A 86 13.35 -11.72 12.73
CA ASN A 86 13.21 -12.99 13.46
C ASN A 86 13.31 -12.79 14.97
#